data_AF-A0ABD5EMY2-F1
#
_entry.id   AF-A0ABD5EMY2-F1
#
_cell.length_a   1.000
_cell.length_b   1.000
_cell.length_c   1.000
_cell.angle_alpha   90.00
_cell.angle_beta   90.00
_cell.angle_gamma   90.00
#
_symmetry.space_group_name_H-M   'P 1'
#
loop_
_entity.id
_entity.type
_entity.pdbx_description
1 polymer ?
#
loop_
_entity_poly.entity_id
_entity_poly.type
_entity_poly.pdbx_seq_one_letter_code
_entity_poly.pdbx_strand_id
1 'polypeptide(L)'
;MAASIPCPGVCNTALRRAERSGAGQDMPVVWGEPVHCEGCVDRARRHLAELPELLAAVSLEPVYGQRGVPTASTTSAPTDTTPWPGQAARLLIDHIVGGLGEMAADVAFHRRLRERPVRPTGQREGIWASGTVKLLSAHIVWLLQEHPCATETHEPGRLGRVLVPSGNPAAQIAAWHRAATRFTRRDTAPEAKRFAPCKRCGGPWLAESRDLRLVDDSPYIECQDPQCGLLLTHAEYAHYVKELAATELAARRTPVHPDGAPGETAA
;
A
#
# COMPACT_ATOMS: atom_id res chain seq x y z
N MET A 1 26.58 28.63 14.86
CA MET A 1 25.63 28.56 13.74
C MET A 1 25.09 27.15 13.71
N ALA A 2 23.78 26.95 13.91
CA ALA A 2 23.20 25.61 13.90
C ALA A 2 23.35 25.03 12.50
N ALA A 3 23.89 23.81 12.40
CA ALA A 3 23.93 23.08 11.15
C ALA A 3 22.50 22.88 10.65
N SER A 4 22.27 23.23 9.40
CA SER A 4 20.95 23.28 8.78
C SER A 4 20.47 21.84 8.51
N ILE A 5 19.31 21.46 9.05
CA ILE A 5 18.83 20.06 9.05
C ILE A 5 18.25 19.72 7.67
N PRO A 6 18.76 18.67 6.97
CA PRO A 6 18.18 18.21 5.73
C PRO A 6 16.74 17.75 5.91
N CYS A 7 15.86 18.11 4.97
CA CYS A 7 14.51 17.56 4.89
C CYS A 7 14.51 16.07 5.16
N PRO A 8 13.64 15.59 6.05
CA PRO A 8 13.41 14.16 6.15
C PRO A 8 12.54 13.64 4.99
N GLY A 9 11.96 14.53 4.18
CA GLY A 9 11.06 14.25 3.07
C GLY A 9 11.64 13.50 1.87
N VAL A 10 10.75 13.17 0.93
CA VAL A 10 11.09 12.38 -0.28
C VAL A 10 12.10 13.10 -1.18
N CYS A 11 12.12 14.42 -1.13
CA CYS A 11 13.09 15.28 -1.81
C CYS A 11 14.55 15.01 -1.42
N ASN A 12 14.81 14.35 -0.28
CA ASN A 12 16.16 14.01 0.19
C ASN A 12 16.43 12.52 0.33
N THR A 13 15.53 11.64 -0.16
CA THR A 13 15.69 10.19 0.04
C THR A 13 16.98 9.65 -0.60
N ALA A 14 17.41 10.20 -1.73
CA ALA A 14 18.67 9.81 -2.39
C ALA A 14 19.89 10.16 -1.52
N LEU A 15 19.92 11.38 -0.96
CA LEU A 15 20.97 11.82 -0.04
C LEU A 15 21.01 10.94 1.22
N ARG A 16 19.86 10.70 1.86
CA ARG A 16 19.77 9.86 3.06
C ARG A 16 20.22 8.42 2.80
N ARG A 17 19.92 7.87 1.62
CA ARG A 17 20.44 6.55 1.20
C ARG A 17 21.96 6.57 1.04
N ALA A 18 22.51 7.63 0.43
CA ALA A 18 23.95 7.80 0.27
C ALA A 18 24.69 7.95 1.61
N GLU A 19 24.11 8.69 2.58
CA GLU A 19 24.62 8.79 3.96
C GLU A 19 24.76 7.42 4.60
N ARG A 20 23.72 6.59 4.49
CA ARG A 20 23.71 5.26 5.09
C ARG A 20 24.64 4.26 4.40
N SER A 21 24.87 4.42 3.10
CA SER A 21 25.82 3.58 2.38
C SER A 21 27.28 4.01 2.57
N GLY A 22 27.55 5.08 3.33
CA GLY A 22 28.91 5.59 3.55
C GLY A 22 29.57 6.15 2.28
N ALA A 23 28.77 6.49 1.25
CA ALA A 23 29.28 7.03 0.01
C ALA A 23 29.63 8.52 0.21
N GLY A 24 30.87 8.91 -0.11
CA GLY A 24 31.33 10.30 -0.05
C GLY A 24 30.41 11.23 -0.85
N GLN A 25 29.96 12.31 -0.22
CA GLN A 25 28.83 13.11 -0.70
C GLN A 25 29.30 14.31 -1.54
N ASP A 26 29.14 14.23 -2.86
CA ASP A 26 29.11 15.40 -3.78
C ASP A 26 27.66 15.78 -4.15
N MET A 27 26.67 15.44 -3.31
CA MET A 27 25.28 15.86 -3.52
C MET A 27 25.05 17.23 -2.87
N PRO A 28 24.58 18.26 -3.62
CA PRO A 28 24.27 19.56 -3.04
C PRO A 28 23.07 19.42 -2.08
N VAL A 29 23.36 19.58 -0.79
CA VAL A 29 22.36 19.60 0.29
C VAL A 29 21.97 21.06 0.52
N VAL A 30 20.73 21.43 0.22
CA VAL A 30 20.24 22.79 0.51
C VAL A 30 19.07 22.68 1.48
N TRP A 31 19.34 22.76 2.79
CA TRP A 31 18.29 22.64 3.80
C TRP A 31 18.64 23.33 5.11
N GLY A 32 17.98 24.45 5.38
CA GLY A 32 17.71 24.99 6.72
C GLY A 32 16.20 25.17 6.88
N GLU A 33 15.75 25.85 7.95
CA GLU A 33 14.34 26.21 8.14
C GLU A 33 13.70 26.63 6.80
N PRO A 34 12.67 25.93 6.30
CA PRO A 34 11.80 24.95 6.96
C PRO A 34 12.32 23.47 7.03
N VAL A 35 11.91 22.72 8.06
CA VAL A 35 12.17 21.26 8.21
C VAL A 35 11.65 20.48 7.00
N HIS A 36 10.47 20.81 6.49
CA HIS A 36 9.92 20.23 5.25
C HIS A 36 9.80 21.30 4.16
N CYS A 37 10.20 20.98 2.91
CA CYS A 37 9.96 21.92 1.81
C CYS A 37 8.47 22.08 1.49
N GLU A 38 8.11 23.17 0.81
CA GLU A 38 6.76 23.46 0.34
C GLU A 38 6.15 22.28 -0.45
N GLY A 39 6.93 21.66 -1.34
CA GLY A 39 6.47 20.48 -2.08
C GLY A 39 6.11 19.26 -1.21
N CYS A 40 6.74 19.09 -0.04
CA CYS A 40 6.36 18.06 0.92
C CYS A 40 5.07 18.44 1.66
N VAL A 41 4.91 19.72 2.01
CA VAL A 41 3.68 20.25 2.63
C VAL A 41 2.48 20.07 1.71
N ASP A 42 2.60 20.46 0.44
CA ASP A 42 1.53 20.33 -0.54
C ASP A 42 1.16 18.87 -0.80
N ARG A 43 2.15 17.97 -0.84
CA ARG A 43 1.90 16.54 -0.99
C ARG A 43 1.12 15.99 0.20
N ALA A 44 1.52 16.31 1.43
CA ALA A 44 0.82 15.86 2.63
C ALA A 44 -0.61 16.41 2.68
N ARG A 45 -0.81 17.68 2.27
CA ARG A 45 -2.14 18.29 2.13
C ARG A 45 -3.03 17.53 1.14
N ARG A 46 -2.51 17.19 -0.06
CA ARG A 46 -3.25 16.38 -1.04
C ARG A 46 -3.61 15.01 -0.51
N HIS A 47 -2.65 14.30 0.08
CA HIS A 47 -2.89 12.99 0.66
C HIS A 47 -4.00 13.02 1.73
N LEU A 48 -3.95 14.00 2.65
CA LEU A 48 -5.00 14.18 3.65
C LEU A 48 -6.37 14.44 3.02
N ALA A 49 -6.43 15.34 2.03
CA ALA A 49 -7.68 15.71 1.38
C ALA A 49 -8.38 14.52 0.69
N GLU A 50 -7.62 13.57 0.17
CA GLU A 50 -8.13 12.37 -0.52
C GLU A 50 -8.57 11.25 0.46
N LEU A 51 -8.11 11.25 1.71
CA LEU A 51 -8.38 10.17 2.67
C LEU A 51 -9.88 9.89 2.92
N PRO A 52 -10.77 10.88 3.09
CA PRO A 52 -12.19 10.60 3.32
C PRO A 52 -12.84 9.78 2.21
N GLU A 53 -12.54 10.12 0.96
CA GLU A 53 -13.05 9.41 -0.23
C GLU A 53 -12.44 8.00 -0.32
N LEU A 54 -11.14 7.88 -0.06
CA LEU A 54 -10.47 6.58 -0.02
C LEU A 54 -11.05 5.67 1.08
N LEU A 55 -11.34 6.19 2.27
CA LEU A 55 -11.97 5.43 3.36
C LEU A 55 -13.39 4.97 2.99
N ALA A 56 -14.16 5.83 2.32
CA ALA A 56 -15.46 5.44 1.78
C ALA A 56 -15.31 4.29 0.77
N ALA A 57 -14.35 4.39 -0.16
CA ALA A 57 -14.07 3.32 -1.11
C ALA A 57 -13.62 2.01 -0.41
N VAL A 58 -12.74 2.08 0.61
CA VAL A 58 -12.34 0.93 1.43
C VAL A 58 -13.57 0.27 2.08
N SER A 59 -14.51 1.07 2.60
CA SER A 59 -15.71 0.55 3.27
C SER A 59 -16.71 -0.14 2.33
N LEU A 60 -16.70 0.21 1.04
CA LEU A 60 -17.57 -0.34 0.01
C LEU A 60 -16.99 -1.59 -0.64
N GLU A 61 -15.67 -1.79 -0.57
CA GLU A 61 -14.98 -2.94 -1.17
C GLU A 61 -15.51 -4.31 -0.71
N PRO A 62 -15.88 -4.54 0.57
CA PRO A 62 -16.46 -5.81 0.99
C PRO A 62 -17.83 -6.12 0.37
N VAL A 63 -18.57 -5.08 -0.04
CA VAL A 63 -19.94 -5.20 -0.55
C VAL A 63 -19.97 -5.26 -2.07
N TYR A 64 -19.10 -4.49 -2.73
CA TYR A 64 -19.12 -4.28 -4.18
C TYR A 64 -17.80 -4.61 -4.87
N GLY A 65 -16.73 -4.89 -4.09
CA GLY A 65 -15.41 -5.17 -4.62
C GLY A 65 -15.39 -6.52 -5.35
N GLN A 66 -14.90 -6.51 -6.58
CA GLN A 66 -14.73 -7.72 -7.41
C GLN A 66 -13.44 -8.50 -7.04
N ARG A 67 -12.85 -8.25 -5.86
CA ARG A 67 -11.63 -8.95 -5.45
C ARG A 67 -11.94 -10.40 -5.11
N GLY A 68 -11.36 -11.32 -5.90
CA GLY A 68 -10.98 -12.63 -5.38
C GLY A 68 -10.13 -12.47 -4.11
N VAL A 69 -10.36 -13.35 -3.13
CA VAL A 69 -9.82 -13.43 -1.75
C VAL A 69 -8.59 -12.53 -1.49
N PRO A 70 -8.59 -11.68 -0.44
CA PRO A 70 -7.48 -10.77 -0.16
C PRO A 70 -6.16 -11.52 0.08
N THR A 71 -5.16 -11.31 -0.78
CA THR A 71 -3.77 -11.78 -0.56
C THR A 71 -2.95 -10.81 0.31
N ALA A 72 -3.49 -9.64 0.62
CA ALA A 72 -2.83 -8.63 1.45
C ALA A 72 -3.22 -8.79 2.92
N SER A 73 -2.41 -9.55 3.67
CA SER A 73 -2.44 -9.51 5.13
C SER A 73 -1.95 -8.15 5.63
N THR A 74 -2.74 -7.51 6.49
CA THR A 74 -2.36 -6.27 7.20
C THR A 74 -1.33 -6.52 8.30
N THR A 75 -0.99 -7.78 8.59
CA THR A 75 -0.04 -8.19 9.63
C THR A 75 0.95 -9.24 9.12
N SER A 76 2.22 -9.12 9.52
CA SER A 76 3.28 -10.11 9.25
C SER A 76 3.11 -11.44 10.01
N ALA A 77 1.96 -11.67 10.64
CA ALA A 77 1.62 -12.93 11.30
C ALA A 77 0.51 -13.63 10.51
N PRO A 78 0.64 -14.94 10.22
CA PRO A 78 -0.46 -15.74 9.73
C PRO A 78 -1.48 -15.84 10.86
N THR A 79 -2.56 -15.07 10.80
CA THR A 79 -3.73 -15.34 11.61
C THR A 79 -4.49 -16.49 10.95
N ASP A 80 -4.71 -17.59 11.66
CA ASP A 80 -5.47 -18.79 11.26
C ASP A 80 -6.94 -18.52 10.86
N THR A 81 -7.36 -17.26 10.84
CA THR A 81 -8.67 -16.84 10.34
C THR A 81 -8.46 -16.25 8.95
N THR A 82 -8.99 -16.92 7.92
CA THR A 82 -9.10 -16.35 6.59
C THR A 82 -9.86 -15.03 6.73
N PRO A 83 -9.22 -13.86 6.55
CA PRO A 83 -9.90 -12.60 6.80
C PRO A 83 -10.99 -12.45 5.72
N TRP A 84 -12.25 -12.54 6.13
CA TRP A 84 -13.34 -12.17 5.23
C TRP A 84 -13.12 -10.72 4.78
N PRO A 85 -13.39 -10.35 3.52
CA PRO A 85 -13.02 -9.04 2.96
C PRO A 85 -13.44 -7.84 3.83
N GLY A 86 -14.57 -7.97 4.55
CA GLY A 86 -15.06 -6.99 5.52
C GLY A 86 -14.11 -6.71 6.69
N GLN A 87 -13.45 -7.74 7.22
CA GLN A 87 -12.51 -7.59 8.34
C GLN A 87 -11.25 -6.83 7.94
N ALA A 88 -10.69 -7.11 6.77
CA ALA A 88 -9.50 -6.39 6.30
C ALA A 88 -9.81 -4.90 6.06
N ALA A 89 -10.96 -4.60 5.46
CA ALA A 89 -11.44 -3.23 5.30
C ALA A 89 -11.63 -2.53 6.65
N ARG A 90 -12.29 -3.21 7.61
CA ARG A 90 -12.52 -2.64 8.94
C ARG A 90 -11.22 -2.37 9.69
N LEU A 91 -10.29 -3.32 9.72
CA LEU A 91 -8.98 -3.16 10.37
C LEU A 91 -8.18 -2.00 9.76
N LEU A 92 -8.20 -1.86 8.44
CA LEU A 92 -7.54 -0.74 7.77
C LEU A 92 -8.19 0.60 8.13
N ILE A 93 -9.53 0.67 8.12
CA ILE A 93 -10.27 1.87 8.52
C ILE A 93 -9.94 2.21 9.98
N ASP A 94 -10.01 1.25 10.90
CA ASP A 94 -9.68 1.44 12.32
C ASP A 94 -8.25 1.97 12.51
N HIS A 95 -7.29 1.41 11.78
CA HIS A 95 -5.90 1.87 11.83
C HIS A 95 -5.75 3.33 11.37
N ILE A 96 -6.35 3.71 10.24
CA ILE A 96 -6.25 5.07 9.70
C ILE A 96 -7.02 6.06 10.58
N VAL A 97 -8.26 5.72 10.97
CA VAL A 97 -9.14 6.55 11.81
C VAL A 97 -8.51 6.76 13.19
N GLY A 98 -7.94 5.71 13.79
CA GLY A 98 -7.18 5.81 15.05
C GLY A 98 -6.00 6.76 14.93
N GLY A 99 -5.15 6.57 13.90
CA GLY A 99 -3.99 7.44 13.67
C GLY A 99 -4.35 8.91 13.39
N LEU A 100 -5.44 9.16 12.64
CA LEU A 100 -5.96 10.51 12.45
C LEU A 100 -6.39 11.14 13.78
N GLY A 101 -7.02 10.38 14.66
CA GLY A 101 -7.43 10.83 15.99
C GLY A 101 -6.25 11.17 16.89
N GLU A 102 -5.24 10.33 16.93
CA GLU A 102 -4.00 10.56 17.69
C GLU A 102 -3.29 11.84 17.22
N MET A 103 -3.06 11.97 15.90
CA MET A 103 -2.42 13.16 15.33
C MET A 103 -3.24 14.44 15.58
N ALA A 104 -4.57 14.35 15.54
CA ALA A 104 -5.44 15.48 15.83
C ALA A 104 -5.41 15.86 17.32
N ALA A 105 -5.28 14.87 18.21
CA ALA A 105 -5.08 15.11 19.63
C ALA A 105 -3.74 15.81 19.90
N ASP A 106 -2.68 15.44 19.18
CA ASP A 106 -1.38 16.12 19.26
C ASP A 106 -1.48 17.58 18.82
N VAL A 107 -2.16 17.85 17.69
CA VAL A 107 -2.44 19.22 17.23
C VAL A 107 -3.19 19.99 18.32
N ALA A 108 -4.28 19.43 18.84
CA ALA A 108 -5.07 20.10 19.86
C ALA A 108 -4.26 20.40 21.13
N PHE A 109 -3.43 19.45 21.58
CA PHE A 109 -2.57 19.59 22.74
C PHE A 109 -1.51 20.68 22.54
N HIS A 110 -0.71 20.59 21.47
CA HIS A 110 0.39 21.52 21.23
C HIS A 110 -0.06 22.91 20.79
N ARG A 111 -1.21 23.00 20.08
CA ARG A 111 -1.80 24.29 19.67
C ARG A 111 -2.74 24.88 20.72
N ARG A 112 -2.87 24.23 21.89
CA ARG A 112 -3.73 24.65 23.01
C ARG A 112 -5.18 24.89 22.57
N LEU A 113 -5.68 24.05 21.68
CA LEU A 113 -7.08 24.08 21.27
C LEU A 113 -7.93 23.57 22.43
N ARG A 114 -9.08 24.21 22.66
CA ARG A 114 -9.97 23.88 23.79
C ARG A 114 -10.61 22.50 23.65
N GLU A 115 -10.79 22.03 22.42
CA GLU A 115 -11.45 20.77 22.12
C GLU A 115 -10.40 19.67 21.90
N ARG A 116 -10.56 18.54 22.59
CA ARG A 116 -9.83 17.32 22.27
C ARG A 116 -10.65 16.52 21.26
N PRO A 117 -10.09 16.17 20.09
CA PRO A 117 -10.81 15.42 19.07
C PRO A 117 -10.93 13.95 19.47
N VAL A 118 -11.82 13.67 20.41
CA VAL A 118 -12.33 12.32 20.68
C VAL A 118 -13.58 12.14 19.86
N ARG A 119 -13.74 10.97 19.21
CA ARG A 119 -14.99 10.67 18.48
C ARG A 119 -16.16 10.69 19.46
N PRO A 120 -17.14 11.60 19.33
CA PRO A 120 -18.33 11.61 20.17
C PRO A 120 -19.13 10.32 19.97
N THR A 121 -19.71 9.82 21.06
CA THR A 121 -20.63 8.68 20.99
C THR A 121 -21.80 9.01 20.06
N GLY A 122 -22.09 8.10 19.13
CA GLY A 122 -23.18 8.27 18.15
C GLY A 122 -22.83 9.09 16.91
N GLN A 123 -21.65 9.72 16.83
CA GLN A 123 -21.22 10.35 15.59
C GLN A 123 -20.80 9.30 14.56
N ARG A 124 -21.27 9.45 13.32
CA ARG A 124 -20.87 8.58 12.21
C ARG A 124 -19.37 8.75 11.93
N GLU A 125 -18.68 7.63 11.78
CA GLU A 125 -17.22 7.57 11.58
C GLU A 125 -16.74 8.41 10.40
N GLY A 126 -17.43 8.37 9.25
CA GLY A 126 -17.07 9.17 8.08
C GLY A 126 -17.18 10.68 8.31
N ILE A 127 -18.18 11.12 9.10
CA ILE A 127 -18.33 12.54 9.47
C ILE A 127 -17.18 12.97 10.37
N TRP A 128 -16.86 12.14 11.37
CA TRP A 128 -15.74 12.39 12.27
C TRP A 128 -14.40 12.44 11.52
N ALA A 129 -14.09 11.42 10.70
CA ALA A 129 -12.87 11.36 9.91
C ALA A 129 -12.70 12.58 8.98
N SER A 130 -13.79 13.01 8.32
CA SER A 130 -13.77 14.21 7.47
C SER A 130 -13.50 15.49 8.28
N GLY A 131 -14.08 15.61 9.48
CA GLY A 131 -13.80 16.73 10.40
C GLY A 131 -12.34 16.74 10.86
N THR A 132 -11.82 15.57 11.23
CA THR A 132 -10.42 15.38 11.63
C THR A 132 -9.45 15.76 10.52
N VAL A 133 -9.71 15.31 9.28
CA VAL A 133 -8.91 15.68 8.10
C VAL A 133 -8.90 17.20 7.87
N LYS A 134 -10.04 17.89 8.05
CA LYS A 134 -10.10 19.36 7.93
C LYS A 134 -9.24 20.05 8.98
N LEU A 135 -9.30 19.59 10.24
CA LEU A 135 -8.47 20.11 11.32
C LEU A 135 -6.98 19.92 11.01
N LEU A 136 -6.57 18.70 10.64
CA LEU A 136 -5.17 18.41 10.31
C LEU A 136 -4.70 19.22 9.09
N SER A 137 -5.54 19.40 8.08
CA SER A 137 -5.23 20.20 6.90
C SER A 137 -5.02 21.67 7.24
N ALA A 138 -5.82 22.23 8.17
CA ALA A 138 -5.65 23.61 8.65
C ALA A 138 -4.33 23.82 9.40
N HIS A 139 -3.80 22.76 10.02
CA HIS A 139 -2.55 22.79 10.78
C HIS A 139 -1.38 22.09 10.09
N ILE A 140 -1.47 21.80 8.77
CA ILE A 140 -0.48 20.97 8.07
C ILE A 140 0.91 21.58 8.05
N VAL A 141 1.02 22.90 7.95
CA VAL A 141 2.31 23.60 8.00
C VAL A 141 2.94 23.39 9.38
N TRP A 142 2.21 23.64 10.45
CA TRP A 142 2.68 23.42 11.81
C TRP A 142 3.09 21.95 12.06
N LEU A 143 2.27 21.00 11.62
CA LEU A 143 2.55 19.56 11.74
C LEU A 143 3.88 19.17 11.09
N LEU A 144 4.22 19.79 9.96
CA LEU A 144 5.43 19.46 9.22
C LEU A 144 6.63 20.32 9.63
N GLN A 145 6.44 21.49 10.22
CA GLN A 145 7.58 22.36 10.56
C GLN A 145 7.94 22.33 12.05
N GLU A 146 6.95 22.20 12.93
CA GLU A 146 7.10 22.49 14.35
C GLU A 146 6.68 21.32 15.26
N HIS A 147 6.02 20.28 14.72
CA HIS A 147 5.66 19.11 15.51
C HIS A 147 6.91 18.46 16.13
N PRO A 148 6.87 17.96 17.39
CA PRO A 148 8.04 17.35 18.03
C PRO A 148 8.69 16.23 17.20
N CYS A 149 7.90 15.48 16.45
CA CYS A 149 8.35 14.40 15.56
C CYS A 149 8.61 14.86 14.11
N ALA A 150 8.53 16.14 13.77
CA ALA A 150 8.67 16.64 12.40
C ALA A 150 10.06 16.35 11.79
N THR A 151 11.09 16.24 12.62
CA THR A 151 12.45 15.93 12.18
C THR A 151 12.76 14.44 12.16
N GLU A 152 11.82 13.57 12.56
CA GLU A 152 12.03 12.13 12.53
C GLU A 152 12.16 11.59 11.11
N THR A 153 12.86 10.45 10.97
CA THR A 153 13.03 9.75 9.70
C THR A 153 11.68 9.34 9.11
N HIS A 154 11.52 9.47 7.78
CA HIS A 154 10.32 8.97 7.09
C HIS A 154 10.26 7.44 6.99
N GLU A 155 11.39 6.78 7.20
CA GLU A 155 11.45 5.33 7.12
C GLU A 155 11.01 4.68 8.43
N PRO A 156 10.25 3.58 8.34
CA PRO A 156 9.93 2.80 9.52
C PRO A 156 11.21 2.24 10.15
N GLY A 157 11.28 2.33 11.47
CA GLY A 157 12.35 1.71 12.24
C GLY A 157 12.18 0.19 12.34
N ARG A 158 13.23 -0.48 12.81
CA ARG A 158 13.16 -1.90 13.21
C ARG A 158 13.59 -2.03 14.66
N LEU A 159 12.76 -2.69 15.45
CA LEU A 159 13.11 -3.17 16.79
C LEU A 159 13.14 -4.70 16.75
N GLY A 160 14.32 -5.25 16.45
CA GLY A 160 14.47 -6.67 16.13
C GLY A 160 13.69 -7.04 14.86
N ARG A 161 12.72 -7.96 14.97
CA ARG A 161 11.83 -8.36 13.85
C ARG A 161 10.59 -7.46 13.71
N VAL A 162 10.35 -6.56 14.65
CA VAL A 162 9.17 -5.70 14.67
C VAL A 162 9.43 -4.45 13.84
N LEU A 163 8.53 -4.17 12.89
CA LEU A 163 8.53 -2.92 12.13
C LEU A 163 7.86 -1.85 13.01
N VAL A 164 8.57 -0.78 13.32
CA VAL A 164 8.05 0.36 14.07
C VAL A 164 7.71 1.47 13.08
N PRO A 165 6.45 1.91 12.96
CA PRO A 165 6.10 3.01 12.07
C PRO A 165 6.83 4.29 12.47
N SER A 166 7.12 5.14 11.49
CA SER A 166 7.72 6.46 11.72
C SER A 166 6.74 7.36 12.48
N GLY A 167 7.24 8.09 13.49
CA GLY A 167 6.48 9.14 14.17
C GLY A 167 6.37 10.43 13.36
N ASN A 168 7.11 10.58 12.25
CA ASN A 168 7.04 11.76 11.40
C ASN A 168 5.63 11.93 10.78
N PRO A 169 4.95 13.08 10.99
CA PRO A 169 3.59 13.29 10.49
C PRO A 169 3.44 13.14 8.98
N ALA A 170 4.41 13.61 8.18
CA ALA A 170 4.37 13.47 6.73
C ALA A 170 4.49 11.99 6.30
N ALA A 171 5.27 11.20 7.02
CA ALA A 171 5.42 9.78 6.77
C ALA A 171 4.15 9.00 7.12
N GLN A 172 3.52 9.30 8.26
CA GLN A 172 2.25 8.71 8.68
C GLN A 172 1.12 8.99 7.69
N ILE A 173 0.93 10.26 7.30
CA ILE A 173 -0.07 10.67 6.31
C ILE A 173 0.13 9.93 4.98
N ALA A 174 1.38 9.86 4.51
CA ALA A 174 1.69 9.14 3.29
C ALA A 174 1.49 7.62 3.42
N ALA A 175 1.71 7.04 4.59
CA ALA A 175 1.47 5.62 4.84
C ALA A 175 -0.02 5.28 4.80
N TRP A 176 -0.88 6.08 5.46
CA TRP A 176 -2.33 5.91 5.42
C TRP A 176 -2.87 6.03 4.00
N HIS A 177 -2.46 7.06 3.27
CA HIS A 177 -2.89 7.29 1.90
C HIS A 177 -2.48 6.13 0.97
N ARG A 178 -1.21 5.69 1.03
CA ARG A 178 -0.74 4.54 0.25
C ARG A 178 -1.47 3.25 0.61
N ALA A 179 -1.73 3.01 1.89
CA ALA A 179 -2.43 1.82 2.36
C ALA A 179 -3.86 1.80 1.82
N ALA A 180 -4.60 2.91 1.96
CA ALA A 180 -5.96 3.03 1.43
C ALA A 180 -5.99 2.94 -0.10
N THR A 181 -5.07 3.62 -0.79
CA THR A 181 -4.96 3.55 -2.26
C THR A 181 -4.65 2.13 -2.74
N ARG A 182 -3.70 1.42 -2.11
CA ARG A 182 -3.45 0.00 -2.44
C ARG A 182 -4.67 -0.87 -2.17
N PHE A 183 -5.38 -0.59 -1.08
CA PHE A 183 -6.59 -1.33 -0.73
C PHE A 183 -7.73 -1.07 -1.71
N THR A 184 -7.83 0.10 -2.33
CA THR A 184 -8.90 0.42 -3.28
C THR A 184 -8.48 0.30 -4.74
N ARG A 185 -7.18 0.15 -5.02
CA ARG A 185 -6.67 -0.05 -6.38
C ARG A 185 -7.35 -1.29 -6.96
N ARG A 186 -8.14 -1.07 -8.01
CA ARG A 186 -8.63 -2.15 -8.86
C ARG A 186 -7.43 -2.89 -9.38
N ASP A 187 -7.43 -4.20 -9.19
CA ASP A 187 -6.40 -5.02 -9.78
C ASP A 187 -6.55 -4.89 -11.31
N THR A 188 -5.63 -4.17 -11.94
CA THR A 188 -5.64 -3.98 -13.40
C THR A 188 -5.22 -5.25 -14.14
N ALA A 189 -4.86 -6.30 -13.41
CA ALA A 189 -4.65 -7.62 -13.96
C ALA A 189 -6.01 -8.28 -14.25
N PRO A 190 -6.32 -8.64 -15.50
CA PRO A 190 -7.46 -9.52 -15.80
C PRO A 190 -7.38 -10.76 -14.91
N GLU A 191 -8.51 -11.34 -14.49
CA GLU A 191 -8.53 -12.56 -13.65
C GLU A 191 -7.64 -13.70 -14.21
N ALA A 192 -7.48 -13.78 -15.54
CA ALA A 192 -6.54 -14.69 -16.20
C ALA A 192 -5.06 -14.49 -15.83
N LYS A 193 -4.65 -13.28 -15.42
CA LYS A 193 -3.33 -12.96 -14.85
C LYS A 193 -3.21 -13.26 -13.35
N ARG A 194 -4.30 -13.62 -12.65
CA ARG A 194 -4.24 -14.06 -11.24
C ARG A 194 -4.11 -15.56 -11.07
N PHE A 195 -4.51 -16.34 -12.09
CA PHE A 195 -4.57 -17.81 -12.02
C PHE A 195 -3.69 -18.51 -13.06
N ALA A 196 -2.75 -17.80 -13.70
CA ALA A 196 -1.82 -18.46 -14.60
C ALA A 196 -0.98 -19.45 -13.78
N PRO A 197 -0.99 -20.74 -14.14
CA PRO A 197 -0.21 -21.73 -13.41
C PRO A 197 1.28 -21.39 -13.55
N CYS A 198 2.09 -21.84 -12.60
CA CYS A 198 3.53 -21.71 -12.71
C CYS A 198 4.03 -22.42 -13.98
N LYS A 199 4.76 -21.73 -14.86
CA LYS A 199 5.32 -22.32 -16.10
C LYS A 199 6.22 -23.54 -15.84
N ARG A 200 6.78 -23.65 -14.63
CA ARG A 200 7.69 -24.73 -14.24
C ARG A 200 6.98 -25.88 -13.51
N CYS A 201 6.23 -25.60 -12.44
CA CYS A 201 5.60 -26.65 -11.63
C CYS A 201 4.10 -26.84 -11.87
N GLY A 202 3.47 -25.99 -12.69
CA GLY A 202 2.02 -26.03 -12.94
C GLY A 202 1.15 -25.56 -11.76
N GLY A 203 1.74 -25.28 -10.59
CA GLY A 203 1.00 -24.87 -9.40
C GLY A 203 0.44 -23.45 -9.48
N PRO A 204 -0.67 -23.13 -8.78
CA PRO A 204 -1.33 -21.81 -8.83
C PRO A 204 -0.64 -20.73 -7.99
N TRP A 205 0.66 -20.87 -7.73
CA TRP A 205 1.35 -20.17 -6.64
C TRP A 205 2.22 -18.99 -7.11
N LEU A 206 1.89 -18.34 -8.23
CA LEU A 206 2.62 -17.16 -8.69
C LEU A 206 2.15 -15.90 -7.96
N ALA A 207 3.08 -15.14 -7.37
CA ALA A 207 2.81 -13.90 -6.66
C ALA A 207 3.90 -12.85 -6.90
N GLU A 208 3.60 -11.56 -6.65
CA GLU A 208 4.62 -10.51 -6.69
C GLU A 208 5.65 -10.72 -5.58
N SER A 209 6.93 -10.74 -5.95
CA SER A 209 8.06 -10.84 -5.03
C SER A 209 8.13 -9.59 -4.15
N ARG A 210 8.22 -9.81 -2.84
CA ARG A 210 8.34 -8.73 -1.85
C ARG A 210 9.77 -8.22 -1.72
N ASP A 211 10.73 -9.11 -1.96
CA ASP A 211 12.14 -8.89 -1.66
C ASP A 211 12.93 -8.44 -2.90
N LEU A 212 12.43 -8.77 -4.10
CA LEU A 212 13.11 -8.47 -5.36
C LEU A 212 12.31 -7.45 -6.17
N ARG A 213 12.95 -6.33 -6.49
CA ARG A 213 12.43 -5.28 -7.38
C ARG A 213 13.46 -4.95 -8.46
N LEU A 214 12.97 -4.64 -9.65
CA LEU A 214 13.78 -4.10 -10.73
C LEU A 214 14.20 -2.64 -10.42
N VAL A 215 15.19 -2.15 -11.16
CA VAL A 215 15.71 -0.78 -11.06
C VAL A 215 14.62 0.28 -11.36
N ASP A 216 13.60 -0.09 -12.11
CA ASP A 216 12.43 0.74 -12.45
C ASP A 216 11.26 0.61 -11.45
N ASP A 217 11.50 -0.01 -10.29
CA ASP A 217 10.54 -0.23 -9.20
C ASP A 217 9.39 -1.20 -9.52
N SER A 218 9.50 -1.94 -10.64
CA SER A 218 8.60 -3.04 -10.99
C SER A 218 8.94 -4.29 -10.17
N PRO A 219 7.97 -4.93 -9.48
CA PRO A 219 8.23 -6.17 -8.73
C PRO A 219 8.46 -7.36 -9.67
N TYR A 220 9.24 -8.35 -9.23
CA TYR A 220 9.27 -9.66 -9.89
C TYR A 220 8.00 -10.46 -9.58
N ILE A 221 7.70 -11.48 -10.37
CA ILE A 221 6.68 -12.50 -10.11
C ILE A 221 7.41 -13.79 -9.74
N GLU A 222 7.23 -14.27 -8.52
CA GLU A 222 7.87 -15.47 -7.99
C GLU A 222 6.86 -16.60 -7.74
N CYS A 223 7.29 -17.84 -7.93
CA CYS A 223 6.54 -19.01 -7.49
C CYS A 223 6.77 -19.23 -5.99
N GLN A 224 5.69 -19.27 -5.22
CA GLN A 224 5.72 -19.48 -3.77
C GLN A 224 6.01 -20.94 -3.37
N ASP A 225 6.12 -21.86 -4.33
CA ASP A 225 6.63 -23.22 -4.08
C ASP A 225 8.15 -23.16 -3.84
N PRO A 226 8.63 -23.46 -2.61
CA PRO A 226 10.05 -23.37 -2.25
C PRO A 226 10.95 -24.25 -3.11
N GLN A 227 10.42 -25.32 -3.70
CA GLN A 227 11.18 -26.23 -4.56
C GLN A 227 11.22 -25.77 -6.03
N CYS A 228 10.29 -24.90 -6.43
CA CYS A 228 10.17 -24.46 -7.81
C CYS A 228 11.17 -23.35 -8.14
N GLY A 229 11.28 -22.34 -7.28
CA GLY A 229 12.21 -21.21 -7.44
C GLY A 229 12.05 -20.44 -8.75
N LEU A 230 10.89 -20.51 -9.42
CA LEU A 230 10.65 -19.76 -10.64
C LEU A 230 10.51 -18.27 -10.30
N LEU A 231 11.23 -17.44 -11.04
CA LEU A 231 11.18 -15.98 -10.95
C LEU A 231 11.03 -15.42 -12.36
N LEU A 232 10.06 -14.52 -12.55
CA LEU A 232 9.76 -13.87 -13.81
C LEU A 232 9.75 -12.36 -13.62
N THR A 233 10.22 -11.60 -14.59
CA THR A 233 9.93 -10.18 -14.69
C THR A 233 8.46 -9.96 -15.06
N HIS A 234 7.95 -8.75 -14.84
CA HIS A 234 6.58 -8.41 -15.23
C HIS A 234 6.33 -8.55 -16.74
N ALA A 235 7.35 -8.28 -17.58
CA ALA A 235 7.28 -8.43 -19.02
C ALA A 235 7.20 -9.90 -19.44
N GLU A 236 8.04 -10.76 -18.86
CA GLU A 236 8.02 -12.21 -19.10
C GLU A 236 6.70 -12.82 -18.63
N TYR A 237 6.21 -12.40 -17.47
CA TYR A 237 4.92 -12.84 -16.96
C TYR A 237 3.77 -12.42 -17.89
N ALA A 238 3.75 -11.17 -18.34
CA ALA A 238 2.74 -10.68 -19.27
C ALA A 238 2.74 -11.44 -20.61
N HIS A 239 3.93 -11.76 -21.12
CA HIS A 239 4.08 -12.59 -22.33
C HIS A 239 3.52 -14.00 -22.10
N TYR A 240 3.91 -14.65 -21.00
CA TYR A 240 3.44 -15.99 -20.65
C TYR A 240 1.91 -16.07 -20.52
N VAL A 241 1.27 -15.13 -19.82
CA VAL A 241 -0.19 -15.11 -19.69
C VAL A 241 -0.87 -14.93 -21.06
N LYS A 242 -0.27 -14.15 -21.97
CA LYS A 242 -0.79 -13.96 -23.32
C LYS A 242 -0.72 -15.26 -24.14
N GLU A 243 0.37 -16.02 -24.03
CA GLU A 243 0.51 -17.34 -24.67
C GLU A 243 -0.52 -18.34 -24.12
N LEU A 244 -0.70 -18.38 -22.80
CA LEU A 244 -1.66 -19.26 -22.14
C LEU A 244 -3.09 -18.96 -22.61
N ALA A 245 -3.47 -17.69 -22.64
CA ALA A 245 -4.79 -17.26 -23.10
C ALA A 245 -5.03 -17.61 -24.58
N ALA A 246 -3.99 -17.48 -25.43
CA ALA A 246 -4.08 -17.87 -26.83
C ALA A 246 -4.26 -19.39 -27.00
N THR A 247 -3.57 -20.18 -26.18
CA THR A 247 -3.67 -21.65 -26.18
C THR A 247 -5.05 -22.12 -25.75
N GLU A 248 -5.59 -21.55 -24.68
CA GLU A 248 -6.96 -21.81 -24.21
C GLU A 248 -8.02 -21.44 -25.26
N LEU A 249 -7.86 -20.29 -25.90
CA LEU A 249 -8.78 -19.86 -26.96
C LEU A 249 -8.72 -20.79 -28.17
N ALA A 250 -7.53 -21.27 -28.55
CA ALA A 250 -7.36 -22.25 -29.61
C ALA A 250 -8.03 -23.59 -29.24
N ALA A 251 -7.80 -24.09 -28.02
CA ALA A 251 -8.40 -25.32 -27.52
C ALA A 251 -9.94 -25.29 -27.55
N ARG A 252 -10.55 -24.14 -27.21
CA ARG A 252 -12.01 -23.95 -27.28
C ARG A 252 -12.57 -23.86 -28.69
N ARG A 253 -11.75 -23.48 -29.68
CA ARG A 253 -12.14 -23.35 -31.08
C ARG A 253 -11.98 -24.65 -31.86
N THR A 254 -11.25 -25.62 -31.32
CA THR A 254 -11.16 -26.96 -31.91
C THR A 254 -12.55 -27.61 -31.84
N PRO A 255 -13.22 -27.87 -32.97
CA PRO A 255 -14.52 -28.51 -32.94
C PRO A 255 -14.39 -29.90 -32.31
N VAL A 256 -15.24 -30.19 -31.34
CA VAL A 256 -15.44 -31.56 -30.84
C VAL A 256 -15.90 -32.38 -32.03
N HIS A 257 -15.07 -33.34 -32.47
CA HIS A 257 -15.43 -34.24 -33.57
C HIS A 257 -16.75 -34.93 -33.21
N PRO A 258 -17.81 -34.84 -34.05
CA PRO A 258 -19.10 -35.43 -33.75
C PRO A 258 -19.15 -36.97 -33.88
N ASP A 259 -18.02 -37.65 -34.11
CA ASP A 259 -17.98 -39.09 -34.38
C ASP A 259 -17.77 -39.96 -33.14
N GLY A 260 -18.43 -39.59 -32.05
CA GLY A 260 -18.57 -40.43 -30.85
C GLY A 260 -19.98 -41.00 -30.73
N ALA A 261 -20.51 -41.60 -31.79
CA ALA A 261 -21.77 -42.34 -31.69
C ALA A 261 -21.56 -43.55 -30.74
N PRO A 262 -22.45 -43.76 -29.74
CA PRO A 262 -22.43 -44.96 -28.93
C PRO A 262 -22.79 -46.15 -29.83
N GLY A 263 -21.85 -47.07 -30.01
CA GLY A 263 -22.12 -48.34 -30.66
C GLY A 263 -23.02 -49.21 -29.79
N GLU A 264 -24.33 -49.00 -29.89
CA GLU A 264 -25.32 -50.06 -29.67
C GLU A 264 -25.42 -50.92 -30.93
N THR A 265 -25.17 -52.22 -30.77
CA THR A 265 -25.89 -53.41 -31.30
C THR A 265 -24.88 -54.57 -31.37
N ALA A 266 -24.96 -55.60 -30.54
CA ALA A 266 -25.97 -56.66 -30.40
C ALA A 266 -25.41 -58.00 -30.93
N ALA A 267 -25.15 -58.94 -30.02
CA ALA A 267 -25.43 -60.39 -30.10
C ALA A 267 -24.96 -61.05 -28.79
#